data_AF-A0A834EFD6-F1
#
_entry.id   AF-A0A834EFD6-F1
#
_cell.length_a   1.000
_cell.length_b   1.000
_cell.length_c   1.000
_cell.angle_alpha   90.00
_cell.angle_beta   90.00
_cell.angle_gamma   90.00
#
_symmetry.space_group_name_H-M   'P 1'
#
loop_
_entity.id
_entity.type
_entity.pdbx_description
1 polymer ?
#
loop_
_entity_poly.entity_id
_entity_poly.type
_entity_poly.pdbx_seq_one_letter_code
_entity_poly.pdbx_strand_id
1 'polypeptide(L)'
;MGKEGSSDPLGFFSFPEPVARGPAKNSEPEEVIPSRLDIRVGRVISVDKHPDADSLYVEKIDVGEAEPRTVVSGLVQLVPKEELQDRLVVVLCNLKPQKMRGIESQGMLLCASIEGVSRKVEPLDPPAGSAPGERVFVKGYDKGQPDEELKPKKKIFEKLQADFKVSEECIAQWKQTNFMTKLGYISCKSLKGGNIS
;
A
#
# COMPACT_ATOMS: atom_id res chain seq x y z
N MET A 1 33.79 84.72 -1.45
CA MET A 1 33.58 83.62 -2.42
C MET A 1 34.43 82.43 -1.99
N GLY A 2 33.89 81.57 -1.14
CA GLY A 2 34.51 80.29 -0.78
C GLY A 2 34.03 79.20 -1.73
N LYS A 3 34.96 78.39 -2.24
CA LYS A 3 34.69 77.22 -3.08
C LYS A 3 35.09 75.95 -2.33
N GLU A 4 34.21 74.94 -2.46
CA GLU A 4 34.48 73.51 -2.67
C GLU A 4 35.38 72.81 -1.62
N GLY A 5 34.94 71.84 -0.82
CA GLY A 5 33.95 70.79 -1.07
C GLY A 5 34.63 69.47 -1.45
N SER A 6 35.41 68.89 -0.53
CA SER A 6 36.09 67.58 -0.58
C SER A 6 36.03 67.04 0.85
N SER A 7 35.80 65.79 1.21
CA SER A 7 35.73 64.49 0.53
C SER A 7 35.23 63.52 1.60
N ASP A 8 34.30 62.62 1.29
CA ASP A 8 34.17 61.32 1.97
C ASP A 8 33.27 60.37 1.15
N PRO A 9 33.72 59.15 0.79
CA PRO A 9 32.90 58.18 0.09
C PRO A 9 32.05 57.37 1.09
N LEU A 10 30.74 57.59 1.10
CA LEU A 10 29.80 56.68 1.74
C LEU A 10 29.64 55.44 0.86
N GLY A 11 30.22 54.32 1.30
CA GLY A 11 29.94 52.99 0.74
C GLY A 11 28.47 52.64 0.94
N PHE A 12 27.73 52.56 -0.16
CA PHE A 12 26.35 52.08 -0.17
C PHE A 12 26.36 50.55 -0.03
N PHE A 13 25.93 50.05 1.13
CA PHE A 13 25.66 48.64 1.35
C PHE A 13 24.50 48.19 0.45
N SER A 14 24.77 47.33 -0.52
CA SER A 14 23.75 46.61 -1.28
C SER A 14 23.44 45.29 -0.57
N PHE A 15 22.33 45.25 0.19
CA PHE A 15 21.76 44.00 0.67
C PHE A 15 20.83 43.41 -0.42
N PRO A 16 20.90 42.10 -0.73
CA PRO A 16 19.96 41.48 -1.66
C PRO A 16 18.56 41.38 -1.04
N GLU A 17 17.53 41.66 -1.84
CA GLU A 17 16.12 41.52 -1.45
C GLU A 17 15.78 40.07 -1.04
N PRO A 18 14.89 39.87 -0.05
CA PRO A 18 14.45 38.54 0.33
C PRO A 18 13.54 37.97 -0.78
N VAL A 19 14.01 36.89 -1.42
CA VAL A 19 13.21 36.08 -2.34
C VAL A 19 11.94 35.60 -1.61
N ALA A 20 10.78 35.98 -2.14
CA ALA A 20 9.48 35.56 -1.66
C ALA A 20 9.40 34.03 -1.60
N ARG A 21 9.28 33.48 -0.38
CA ARG A 21 8.92 32.08 -0.19
C ARG A 21 7.49 31.90 -0.65
N GLY A 22 7.28 31.06 -1.68
CA GLY A 22 5.96 30.60 -2.08
C GLY A 22 5.19 29.99 -0.90
N PRO A 23 3.85 29.93 -0.97
CA PRO A 23 3.03 29.56 0.18
C PRO A 23 3.39 28.14 0.63
N ALA A 24 3.82 28.03 1.88
CA ALA A 24 3.92 26.76 2.57
C ALA A 24 2.55 26.09 2.50
N LYS A 25 2.47 24.93 1.84
CA LYS A 25 1.26 24.10 1.85
C LYS A 25 0.93 23.79 3.30
N ASN A 26 -0.15 24.39 3.77
CA ASN A 26 -0.75 24.20 5.07
C ASN A 26 -0.98 22.69 5.25
N SER A 27 -0.24 22.07 6.16
CA SER A 27 -0.39 20.66 6.49
C SER A 27 -1.60 20.52 7.40
N GLU A 28 -2.79 20.40 6.82
CA GLU A 28 -3.92 19.80 7.52
C GLU A 28 -3.48 18.41 8.04
N PRO A 29 -3.95 17.99 9.23
CA PRO A 29 -3.67 16.64 9.71
C PRO A 29 -4.25 15.65 8.71
N GLU A 30 -3.37 15.10 7.87
CA GLU A 30 -3.73 14.12 6.86
C GLU A 30 -4.43 12.94 7.55
N GLU A 31 -5.74 12.85 7.33
CA GLU A 31 -6.56 11.81 7.94
C GLU A 31 -6.06 10.43 7.48
N VAL A 32 -5.99 9.50 8.43
CA VAL A 32 -5.53 8.13 8.17
C VAL A 32 -6.77 7.27 7.96
N ILE A 33 -7.22 7.22 6.71
CA ILE A 33 -8.43 6.52 6.27
C ILE A 33 -8.11 5.48 5.19
N PRO A 34 -8.89 4.39 5.10
CA PRO A 34 -8.59 3.27 4.21
C PRO A 34 -8.64 3.63 2.72
N SER A 35 -9.36 4.68 2.31
CA SER A 35 -9.42 5.11 0.89
C SER A 35 -8.09 5.56 0.32
N ARG A 36 -7.09 5.84 1.18
CA ARG A 36 -5.72 6.19 0.79
C ARG A 36 -4.91 4.99 0.31
N LEU A 37 -5.35 3.78 0.63
CA LEU A 37 -4.74 2.55 0.15
C LEU A 37 -5.27 2.23 -1.25
N ASP A 38 -4.36 1.91 -2.17
CA ASP A 38 -4.72 1.40 -3.50
C ASP A 38 -4.77 -0.12 -3.42
N ILE A 39 -5.96 -0.66 -3.15
CA ILE A 39 -6.17 -2.10 -3.03
C ILE A 39 -7.00 -2.56 -4.23
N ARG A 40 -6.51 -3.58 -4.92
CA ARG A 40 -7.12 -4.10 -6.13
C ARG A 40 -7.22 -5.62 -6.09
N VAL A 41 -8.17 -6.15 -6.84
CA VAL A 41 -8.21 -7.57 -7.19
C VAL A 41 -7.07 -7.86 -8.16
N GLY A 42 -6.30 -8.90 -7.89
CA GLY A 42 -5.26 -9.41 -8.77
C GLY A 42 -5.52 -10.85 -9.20
N ARG A 43 -5.00 -11.26 -10.36
CA ARG A 43 -4.92 -12.67 -10.75
C ARG A 43 -3.46 -13.09 -10.84
N VAL A 44 -3.10 -14.13 -10.11
CA VAL A 44 -1.75 -14.69 -10.14
C VAL A 44 -1.56 -15.44 -11.45
N ILE A 45 -0.67 -14.95 -12.31
CA ILE A 45 -0.35 -15.54 -13.63
C ILE A 45 0.71 -16.63 -13.49
N SER A 46 1.71 -16.40 -12.65
CA SER A 46 2.76 -17.36 -12.36
C SER A 46 3.26 -17.20 -10.93
N VAL A 47 3.73 -18.30 -10.36
CA VAL A 47 4.31 -18.36 -9.01
C VAL A 47 5.56 -19.21 -9.08
N ASP A 48 6.71 -18.69 -8.71
CA ASP A 48 7.97 -19.44 -8.68
C ASP A 48 8.67 -19.27 -7.35
N LYS A 49 9.41 -20.28 -6.90
CA LYS A 49 10.23 -20.14 -5.70
C LYS A 49 11.32 -19.11 -5.96
N HIS A 50 11.56 -18.25 -4.97
CA HIS A 50 12.63 -17.27 -5.06
C HIS A 50 13.99 -17.99 -5.17
N PRO A 51 14.88 -17.60 -6.11
CA PRO A 51 16.15 -18.30 -6.34
C PRO A 51 17.06 -18.30 -5.11
N ASP A 52 17.08 -17.18 -4.37
CA ASP A 52 17.94 -16.98 -3.20
C ASP A 52 17.18 -17.01 -1.84
N ALA A 53 15.94 -17.53 -1.81
CA ALA A 53 15.13 -17.61 -0.58
C ALA A 53 14.17 -18.82 -0.55
N ASP A 54 14.34 -19.68 0.44
CA ASP A 54 13.48 -20.87 0.61
C ASP A 54 12.08 -20.54 1.12
N SER A 55 11.89 -19.37 1.74
CA SER A 55 10.60 -18.95 2.32
C SER A 55 9.79 -18.02 1.43
N LEU A 56 10.33 -17.62 0.27
CA LEU A 56 9.70 -16.61 -0.59
C LEU A 56 9.26 -17.20 -1.93
N TYR A 57 8.08 -16.79 -2.37
CA TYR A 57 7.64 -16.91 -3.75
C TYR A 57 7.89 -15.59 -4.50
N VAL A 58 7.99 -15.69 -5.81
CA VAL A 58 7.99 -14.60 -6.77
C VAL A 58 6.78 -14.80 -7.67
N GLU A 59 5.79 -13.93 -7.53
CA GLU A 59 4.56 -13.98 -8.31
C GLU A 59 4.54 -12.91 -9.41
N LYS A 60 3.95 -13.26 -10.55
CA LYS A 60 3.48 -12.29 -11.54
C LYS A 60 1.97 -12.15 -11.37
N ILE A 61 1.50 -10.97 -10.99
CA ILE A 61 0.10 -10.73 -10.69
C ILE A 61 -0.47 -9.67 -11.64
N ASP A 62 -1.48 -10.06 -12.42
CA ASP A 62 -2.30 -9.12 -13.19
C ASP A 62 -3.19 -8.34 -12.24
N VAL A 63 -3.01 -7.02 -12.17
CA VAL A 63 -3.83 -6.10 -11.38
C VAL A 63 -4.59 -5.11 -12.27
N GLY A 64 -4.90 -5.51 -13.52
CA GLY A 64 -5.60 -4.71 -14.51
C GLY A 64 -4.77 -3.56 -15.08
N GLU A 65 -3.45 -3.66 -15.00
CA GLU A 65 -2.50 -2.71 -15.58
C GLU A 65 -1.98 -3.21 -16.93
N ALA A 66 -1.21 -2.37 -17.64
CA ALA A 66 -0.64 -2.75 -18.93
C ALA A 66 0.30 -3.96 -18.83
N GLU A 67 1.00 -4.10 -17.70
CA GLU A 67 1.90 -5.22 -17.43
C GLU A 67 1.64 -5.82 -16.04
N PRO A 68 1.78 -7.15 -15.87
CA PRO A 68 1.69 -7.79 -14.56
C PRO A 68 2.79 -7.32 -13.62
N ARG A 69 2.43 -7.10 -12.35
CA ARG A 69 3.39 -6.71 -11.32
C ARG A 69 4.17 -7.90 -10.80
N THR A 70 5.42 -7.66 -10.41
CA THR A 70 6.20 -8.63 -9.65
C THR A 70 5.88 -8.46 -8.17
N VAL A 71 5.41 -9.52 -7.51
CA VAL A 71 5.21 -9.55 -6.06
C VAL A 71 6.13 -10.61 -5.47
N VAL A 72 6.66 -10.34 -4.28
CA VAL A 72 7.46 -11.32 -3.53
C VAL A 72 6.76 -11.57 -2.21
N SER A 73 6.23 -12.79 -2.03
CA SER A 73 5.45 -13.15 -0.84
C SER A 73 6.16 -14.20 0.02
N GLY A 74 5.95 -14.14 1.34
CA GLY A 74 6.51 -15.09 2.31
C GLY A 74 5.65 -16.33 2.53
N LEU A 75 5.05 -16.90 1.47
CA LEU A 75 4.00 -17.91 1.58
C LEU A 75 4.46 -19.36 1.39
N VAL A 76 5.73 -19.63 1.03
CA VAL A 76 6.21 -20.99 0.64
C VAL A 76 5.92 -22.07 1.67
N GLN A 77 6.01 -21.74 2.96
CA GLN A 77 5.79 -22.70 4.06
C GLN A 77 4.32 -22.75 4.53
N LEU A 78 3.45 -21.93 3.94
CA LEU A 78 2.11 -21.64 4.46
C LEU A 78 1.02 -21.96 3.43
N VAL A 79 1.29 -21.70 2.15
CA VAL A 79 0.36 -21.90 1.03
C VAL A 79 1.09 -22.62 -0.09
N PRO A 80 0.58 -23.76 -0.57
CA PRO A 80 1.21 -24.47 -1.69
C PRO A 80 1.08 -23.66 -2.99
N LYS A 81 2.09 -23.77 -3.87
CA LYS A 81 2.15 -23.06 -5.17
C LYS A 81 0.90 -23.29 -6.00
N GLU A 82 0.38 -24.51 -5.97
CA GLU A 82 -0.78 -24.95 -6.75
C GLU A 82 -2.07 -24.26 -6.31
N GLU A 83 -2.16 -23.82 -5.04
CA GLU A 83 -3.29 -23.03 -4.55
C GLU A 83 -3.17 -21.54 -4.91
N LEU A 84 -1.99 -21.06 -5.30
CA LEU A 84 -1.77 -19.68 -5.71
C LEU A 84 -1.85 -19.51 -7.23
N GLN A 85 -1.49 -20.52 -8.01
CA GLN A 85 -1.54 -20.47 -9.47
C GLN A 85 -2.96 -20.18 -9.98
N ASP A 86 -3.11 -19.17 -10.84
CA ASP A 86 -4.39 -18.70 -11.40
C ASP A 86 -5.45 -18.25 -10.36
N ARG A 87 -5.05 -18.08 -9.09
CA ARG A 87 -5.92 -17.62 -8.03
C ARG A 87 -6.20 -16.12 -8.14
N LEU A 88 -7.45 -15.73 -7.85
CA LEU A 88 -7.80 -14.35 -7.58
C LEU A 88 -7.43 -13.97 -6.15
N VAL A 89 -6.80 -12.82 -5.99
CA VAL A 89 -6.20 -12.36 -4.74
C VAL A 89 -6.47 -10.87 -4.53
N VAL A 90 -6.21 -10.39 -3.32
CA VAL A 90 -6.27 -8.96 -2.99
C VAL A 90 -4.86 -8.40 -2.84
N VAL A 91 -4.54 -7.35 -3.57
CA VAL A 91 -3.19 -6.77 -3.66
C VAL A 91 -3.21 -5.30 -3.25
N LEU A 92 -2.29 -4.90 -2.38
CA LEU A 92 -1.98 -3.50 -2.10
C LEU A 92 -0.93 -3.01 -3.11
N CYS A 93 -1.29 -1.99 -3.89
CA CYS A 93 -0.58 -1.55 -5.10
C CYS A 93 0.17 -0.22 -4.94
N ASN A 94 -0.09 0.58 -3.92
CA ASN A 94 0.57 1.89 -3.74
C ASN A 94 1.61 1.91 -2.61
N LEU A 95 2.14 0.75 -2.21
CA LEU A 95 3.35 0.71 -1.39
C LEU A 95 4.56 1.11 -2.24
N LYS A 96 5.51 1.80 -1.62
CA LYS A 96 6.82 2.01 -2.23
C LYS A 96 7.46 0.66 -2.55
N PRO A 97 7.89 0.40 -3.80
CA PRO A 97 8.55 -0.85 -4.17
C PRO A 97 9.75 -1.14 -3.27
N GLN A 98 9.89 -2.41 -2.89
CA GLN A 98 10.95 -2.86 -1.99
C GLN A 98 11.66 -4.07 -2.57
N LYS A 99 13.00 -4.03 -2.55
CA LYS A 99 13.82 -5.18 -2.91
C LYS A 99 13.85 -6.20 -1.79
N MET A 100 13.50 -7.43 -2.12
CA MET A 100 13.58 -8.60 -1.25
C MET A 100 14.57 -9.57 -1.89
N ARG A 101 15.75 -9.68 -1.29
CA ARG A 101 16.85 -10.54 -1.79
C ARG A 101 17.16 -10.36 -3.28
N GLY A 102 17.18 -9.11 -3.74
CA GLY A 102 17.56 -8.73 -5.10
C GLY A 102 16.38 -8.53 -6.05
N ILE A 103 15.21 -9.13 -5.79
CA ILE A 103 14.00 -8.98 -6.61
C ILE A 103 13.15 -7.85 -6.04
N GLU A 104 12.70 -6.93 -6.89
CA GLU A 104 11.84 -5.82 -6.49
C GLU A 104 10.37 -6.27 -6.43
N SER A 105 9.77 -6.20 -5.24
CA SER A 105 8.33 -6.39 -5.06
C SER A 105 7.60 -5.06 -5.29
N GLN A 106 6.61 -5.07 -6.17
CA GLN A 106 5.81 -3.93 -6.64
C GLN A 106 4.39 -3.96 -6.09
N GLY A 107 4.16 -4.72 -5.03
CA GLY A 107 2.89 -4.84 -4.34
C GLY A 107 3.00 -5.79 -3.15
N MET A 108 1.88 -5.95 -2.46
CA MET A 108 1.77 -6.87 -1.32
C MET A 108 0.44 -7.61 -1.38
N LEU A 109 0.53 -8.93 -1.35
CA LEU A 109 -0.61 -9.83 -1.22
C LEU A 109 -1.19 -9.71 0.19
N LEU A 110 -2.46 -9.30 0.31
CA LEU A 110 -3.14 -9.23 1.60
C LEU A 110 -3.66 -10.61 2.00
N CYS A 111 -3.30 -11.02 3.21
CA CYS A 111 -3.65 -12.31 3.78
C CYS A 111 -4.28 -12.14 5.17
N ALA A 112 -5.22 -13.03 5.50
CA ALA A 112 -5.60 -13.26 6.88
C ALA A 112 -4.49 -14.06 7.59
N SER A 113 -4.21 -13.75 8.85
CA SER A 113 -3.22 -14.47 9.65
C SER A 113 -3.62 -14.58 11.11
N ILE A 114 -3.30 -15.73 11.72
CA ILE A 114 -3.46 -15.96 13.16
C ILE A 114 -2.13 -16.45 13.71
N GLU A 115 -1.71 -15.82 14.81
CA GLU A 115 -0.58 -16.24 15.63
C GLU A 115 -1.03 -17.33 16.61
N GLY A 116 -0.19 -18.34 16.83
CA GLY A 116 -0.49 -19.48 17.69
C GLY A 116 0.71 -20.42 17.79
N VAL A 117 0.46 -21.69 18.15
CA VAL A 117 1.52 -22.73 18.19
C VAL A 117 2.19 -22.88 16.82
N SER A 118 1.41 -22.75 15.75
CA SER A 118 1.90 -22.57 14.38
C SER A 118 1.19 -21.38 13.75
N ARG A 119 1.96 -20.52 13.09
CA ARG A 119 1.42 -19.39 12.33
C ARG A 119 0.60 -19.94 11.16
N LYS A 120 -0.66 -19.48 11.04
CA LYS A 120 -1.53 -19.80 9.91
C LYS A 120 -1.76 -18.55 9.07
N VAL A 121 -1.72 -18.71 7.76
CA VAL A 121 -1.94 -17.61 6.80
C VAL A 121 -2.81 -18.12 5.67
N GLU A 122 -3.80 -17.30 5.28
CA GLU A 122 -4.69 -17.56 4.15
C GLU A 122 -4.76 -16.29 3.28
N PRO A 123 -4.50 -16.36 1.96
CA PRO A 123 -4.71 -15.23 1.07
C PRO A 123 -6.18 -14.79 1.10
N LEU A 124 -6.44 -13.48 1.13
CA LEU A 124 -7.81 -12.97 1.08
C LEU A 124 -8.44 -13.27 -0.29
N ASP A 125 -9.71 -13.65 -0.23
CA ASP A 125 -10.54 -14.05 -1.37
C ASP A 125 -11.47 -12.88 -1.77
N PRO A 126 -11.33 -12.34 -2.99
CA PRO A 126 -12.33 -11.45 -3.54
C PRO A 126 -13.62 -12.22 -3.92
N PRO A 127 -14.76 -11.55 -4.09
CA PRO A 127 -16.01 -12.17 -4.53
C PRO A 127 -15.84 -12.94 -5.84
N ALA A 128 -16.56 -14.06 -5.96
CA ALA A 128 -16.60 -14.82 -7.21
C ALA A 128 -17.05 -13.92 -8.37
N GLY A 129 -16.33 -14.00 -9.49
CA GLY A 129 -16.57 -13.19 -10.68
C GLY A 129 -15.85 -11.83 -10.71
N SER A 130 -15.08 -11.48 -9.67
CA SER A 130 -14.25 -10.27 -9.68
C SER A 130 -13.19 -10.32 -10.79
N ALA A 131 -12.90 -9.17 -11.38
CA ALA A 131 -11.92 -9.04 -12.46
C ALA A 131 -10.59 -8.43 -11.97
N PRO A 132 -9.44 -8.77 -12.58
CA PRO A 132 -8.18 -8.08 -12.33
C PRO A 132 -8.31 -6.56 -12.45
N GLY A 133 -7.76 -5.84 -11.47
CA GLY A 133 -7.83 -4.38 -11.36
C GLY A 133 -9.11 -3.83 -10.75
N GLU A 134 -10.10 -4.68 -10.42
CA GLU A 134 -11.28 -4.21 -9.70
C GLU A 134 -10.87 -3.63 -8.33
N ARG A 135 -11.35 -2.42 -8.05
CA ARG A 135 -11.03 -1.71 -6.82
C ARG A 135 -11.66 -2.39 -5.62
N VAL A 136 -10.84 -2.65 -4.60
CA VAL A 136 -11.26 -3.08 -3.27
C VAL A 136 -11.28 -1.86 -2.35
N PHE A 137 -12.35 -1.69 -1.59
CA PHE A 137 -12.53 -0.55 -0.68
C PHE A 137 -13.25 -0.97 0.59
N VAL A 138 -13.10 -0.18 1.65
CA VAL A 138 -13.90 -0.32 2.87
C VAL A 138 -15.23 0.38 2.65
N LYS A 139 -16.35 -0.26 3.02
CA LYS A 139 -17.70 0.31 2.86
C LYS A 139 -17.77 1.74 3.42
N GLY A 140 -18.27 2.69 2.62
CA GLY A 140 -18.34 4.11 2.99
C GLY A 140 -17.09 4.94 2.62
N TYR A 141 -16.02 4.29 2.15
CA TYR A 141 -14.76 4.91 1.73
C TYR A 141 -14.46 4.68 0.24
N ASP A 142 -15.48 4.41 -0.58
CA ASP A 142 -15.37 4.11 -2.02
C ASP A 142 -15.00 5.32 -2.89
N LYS A 143 -15.30 6.53 -2.42
CA LYS A 143 -15.13 7.78 -3.18
C LYS A 143 -13.75 8.43 -3.03
N GLY A 144 -12.97 8.05 -2.02
CA GLY A 144 -11.65 8.64 -1.81
C GLY A 144 -10.67 8.21 -2.89
N GLN A 145 -9.62 9.00 -3.11
CA GLN A 145 -8.53 8.65 -4.02
C GLN A 145 -7.36 8.05 -3.23
N PRO A 146 -6.77 6.93 -3.69
CA PRO A 146 -5.54 6.42 -3.11
C PRO A 146 -4.39 7.43 -3.26
N ASP A 147 -3.46 7.40 -2.33
CA ASP A 147 -2.17 8.09 -2.51
C ASP A 147 -1.44 7.48 -3.72
N GLU A 148 -0.76 8.29 -4.53
CA GLU A 148 0.06 7.78 -5.65
C GLU A 148 1.12 6.78 -5.17
N GLU A 149 1.78 7.10 -4.06
CA GLU A 149 2.71 6.23 -3.34
C GLU A 149 2.61 6.52 -1.82
N LEU A 150 2.45 5.48 -1.02
CA LEU A 150 2.44 5.56 0.44
C LEU A 150 3.85 5.87 0.96
N LYS A 151 3.99 7.01 1.65
CA LYS A 151 5.26 7.43 2.24
C LYS A 151 5.59 6.56 3.47
N PRO A 152 6.70 5.79 3.48
CA PRO A 152 7.02 4.89 4.60
C PRO A 152 7.14 5.60 5.96
N LYS A 153 7.59 6.87 5.96
CA LYS A 153 7.70 7.69 7.17
C LYS A 153 6.35 7.99 7.84
N LYS A 154 5.25 7.99 7.08
CA LYS A 154 3.91 8.29 7.61
C LYS A 154 3.23 7.08 8.25
N LYS A 155 3.70 5.87 7.92
CA LYS A 155 3.19 4.59 8.40
C LYS A 155 1.67 4.45 8.26
N ILE A 156 1.14 4.86 7.10
CA ILE A 156 -0.32 4.93 6.87
C ILE A 156 -0.91 3.52 6.89
N PHE A 157 -0.28 2.59 6.19
CA PHE A 157 -0.72 1.19 6.17
C PHE A 157 -0.71 0.60 7.57
N GLU A 158 0.37 0.75 8.33
CA GLU A 158 0.52 0.16 9.67
C GLU A 158 -0.48 0.74 10.67
N LYS A 159 -0.79 2.04 10.57
CA LYS A 159 -1.83 2.69 11.40
C LYS A 159 -3.23 2.15 11.07
N LEU A 160 -3.53 1.89 9.81
CA LEU A 160 -4.80 1.30 9.40
C LEU A 160 -4.87 -0.20 9.74
N GLN A 161 -3.75 -0.90 9.56
CA GLN A 161 -3.57 -2.32 9.82
C GLN A 161 -3.84 -2.67 11.29
N ALA A 162 -3.54 -1.78 12.22
CA ALA A 162 -3.86 -1.95 13.64
C ALA A 162 -5.37 -2.20 13.89
N ASP A 163 -6.23 -1.72 12.99
CA ASP A 163 -7.67 -1.91 13.04
C ASP A 163 -8.18 -2.95 12.00
N PHE A 164 -7.29 -3.59 11.25
CA PHE A 164 -7.66 -4.64 10.31
C PHE A 164 -7.88 -5.97 11.03
N LYS A 165 -9.05 -6.57 10.79
CA LYS A 165 -9.41 -7.83 11.40
C LYS A 165 -10.35 -8.64 10.51
N VAL A 166 -10.29 -9.95 10.65
CA VAL A 166 -11.28 -10.86 10.07
C VAL A 166 -12.43 -11.06 11.06
N SER A 167 -13.66 -10.90 10.61
CA SER A 167 -14.86 -11.11 11.43
C SER A 167 -15.13 -12.59 11.75
N GLU A 168 -16.13 -12.87 12.58
CA GLU A 168 -16.63 -14.24 12.84
C GLU A 168 -17.22 -14.94 11.60
N GLU A 169 -17.63 -14.16 10.60
CA GLU A 169 -18.10 -14.64 9.28
C GLU A 169 -16.96 -14.78 8.25
N CYS A 170 -15.69 -14.73 8.67
CA CYS A 170 -14.52 -14.73 7.79
C CYS A 170 -14.45 -13.56 6.79
N ILE A 171 -15.05 -12.41 7.11
CA ILE A 171 -15.03 -11.20 6.26
C ILE A 171 -13.90 -10.28 6.73
N ALA A 172 -13.11 -9.76 5.78
CA ALA A 172 -12.08 -8.77 6.06
C ALA A 172 -12.72 -7.42 6.43
N GLN A 173 -12.28 -6.81 7.53
CA GLN A 173 -12.83 -5.57 8.06
C GLN A 173 -11.74 -4.58 8.51
N TRP A 174 -12.06 -3.29 8.44
CA TRP A 174 -11.37 -2.22 9.16
C TRP A 174 -12.37 -1.56 10.10
N LYS A 175 -12.08 -1.51 11.41
CA LYS A 175 -13.02 -0.97 12.44
C LYS A 175 -14.44 -1.51 12.28
N GLN A 176 -14.57 -2.84 12.14
CA GLN A 176 -15.85 -3.55 11.93
C GLN A 176 -16.60 -3.16 10.64
N THR A 177 -15.93 -2.48 9.71
CA THR A 177 -16.49 -2.10 8.40
C THR A 177 -15.86 -2.95 7.31
N ASN A 178 -16.69 -3.59 6.49
CA ASN A 178 -16.25 -4.62 5.54
C ASN A 178 -15.43 -4.03 4.39
N PHE A 179 -14.35 -4.74 4.03
CA PHE A 179 -13.73 -4.65 2.72
C PHE A 179 -14.65 -5.30 1.68
N MET A 180 -14.77 -4.67 0.52
CA MET A 180 -15.64 -5.13 -0.55
C MET A 180 -15.19 -4.64 -1.92
N THR A 181 -15.70 -5.31 -2.95
CA THR A 181 -15.77 -4.79 -4.32
C THR A 181 -17.21 -4.41 -4.65
N LYS A 182 -17.52 -4.10 -5.91
CA LYS A 182 -18.92 -3.90 -6.32
C LYS A 182 -19.73 -5.19 -6.31
N LEU A 183 -19.05 -6.34 -6.35
CA LEU A 183 -19.67 -7.66 -6.45
C LEU A 183 -19.94 -8.31 -5.08
N GLY A 184 -19.26 -7.90 -4.02
CA GLY A 184 -19.44 -8.49 -2.69
C GLY A 184 -18.29 -8.22 -1.72
N TYR A 185 -18.28 -8.94 -0.60
CA TYR A 185 -17.29 -8.79 0.47
C TYR A 185 -15.99 -9.54 0.20
N ILE A 186 -14.87 -8.98 0.69
CA ILE A 186 -13.60 -9.70 0.76
C ILE A 186 -13.62 -10.64 1.96
N SER A 187 -13.21 -11.89 1.76
CA SER A 187 -13.25 -12.93 2.79
C SER A 187 -11.94 -13.69 2.90
N CYS A 188 -11.86 -14.63 3.83
CA CYS A 188 -10.85 -15.69 3.84
C CYS A 188 -11.52 -17.04 4.10
N LYS A 189 -10.78 -18.13 3.94
CA LYS A 189 -11.32 -19.50 4.05
C LYS A 189 -11.78 -19.85 5.46
N SER A 190 -10.99 -19.56 6.50
CA SER A 190 -11.28 -20.03 7.86
C SER A 190 -10.72 -19.19 9.02
N LEU A 191 -9.80 -18.25 8.80
CA LEU A 191 -9.10 -17.52 9.89
C LEU A 191 -9.92 -16.40 10.58
N LYS A 192 -11.02 -16.78 11.22
CA LYS A 192 -11.88 -15.88 12.03
C LYS A 192 -11.10 -15.20 13.15
N GLY A 193 -11.33 -13.90 13.33
CA GLY A 193 -10.64 -13.11 14.36
C GLY A 193 -9.17 -12.83 14.06
N GLY A 194 -8.64 -13.29 12.91
CA GLY A 194 -7.26 -13.07 12.51
C GLY A 194 -6.96 -11.63 12.12
N ASN A 195 -5.67 -11.30 12.10
CA ASN A 195 -5.16 -10.04 11.59
C ASN A 195 -5.12 -10.08 10.06
N ILE A 196 -5.04 -8.91 9.42
CA ILE A 196 -4.77 -8.81 7.98
C ILE A 196 -3.38 -8.23 7.78
N SER A 197 -2.56 -8.91 6.98
CA SER A 197 -1.17 -8.55 6.69
C SER A 197 -0.83 -8.75 5.23
#